data_AF-A0A8S3HB33-F1
#
_entry.id   AF-A0A8S3HB33-F1
#
_cell.length_a   1.000
_cell.length_b   1.000
_cell.length_c   1.000
_cell.angle_alpha   90.00
_cell.angle_beta   90.00
_cell.angle_gamma   90.00
#
_symmetry.space_group_name_H-M   'P 1'
#
loop_
_entity.id
_entity.type
_entity.pdbx_description
1 polymer ?
#
loop_
_entity_poly.entity_id
_entity_poly.type
_entity_poly.pdbx_seq_one_letter_code
_entity_poly.pdbx_strand_id
1 'polypeptide(L)'
;MVSSSNDQPLYEVLNSTLRSVKPEISDQLKLWFLYLKLFIDALTHLPSYREIVYRSVTNDLSDYYELSEKFVWWSFSSCTKSLTTLQSTKFLGNTE
;
A
#
# COMPACT_ATOMS: atom_id res chain seq x y z
N MET A 1 -19.61 27.34 5.72
CA MET A 1 -18.24 27.27 6.28
C MET A 1 -18.24 26.11 7.28
N VAL A 2 -17.87 24.90 6.86
CA VAL A 2 -17.84 23.71 7.72
C VAL A 2 -16.63 22.84 7.35
N SER A 3 -15.71 22.76 8.31
CA SER A 3 -14.75 21.69 8.62
C SER A 3 -13.79 21.16 7.54
N SER A 4 -12.67 21.85 7.34
CA SER A 4 -11.45 21.26 6.76
C SER A 4 -10.68 20.51 7.85
N SER A 5 -11.10 19.31 8.23
CA SER A 5 -10.21 18.39 8.94
C SER A 5 -9.19 17.85 7.94
N ASN A 6 -7.96 18.36 8.00
CA ASN A 6 -6.83 18.01 7.11
C ASN A 6 -6.25 16.60 7.43
N ASP A 7 -7.10 15.68 7.87
CA ASP A 7 -6.70 14.35 8.33
C ASP A 7 -6.54 13.43 7.12
N GLN A 8 -5.29 13.11 6.78
CA GLN A 8 -4.99 12.12 5.75
C GLN A 8 -5.00 10.70 6.35
N PRO A 9 -5.57 9.70 5.65
CA PRO A 9 -5.49 8.33 6.10
C PRO A 9 -4.04 7.86 6.28
N LEU A 10 -3.77 7.20 7.41
CA LEU A 10 -2.44 6.71 7.79
C LEU A 10 -1.75 5.93 6.67
N TYR A 11 -2.50 5.03 6.01
CA TYR A 11 -1.96 4.16 4.95
C TYR A 11 -1.53 4.95 3.72
N GLU A 12 -2.18 6.08 3.42
CA GLU A 12 -1.83 6.92 2.26
C GLU A 12 -0.50 7.61 2.50
N VAL A 13 -0.34 8.24 3.67
CA VAL A 13 0.89 8.96 4.04
C VAL A 13 2.06 8.00 4.18
N LEU A 14 1.87 6.87 4.86
CA LEU A 14 2.90 5.85 5.03
C LEU A 14 3.35 5.28 3.68
N ASN A 15 2.42 4.82 2.85
CA ASN A 15 2.77 4.21 1.57
C ASN A 15 3.38 5.23 0.60
N SER A 16 2.98 6.50 0.66
CA SER A 16 3.62 7.57 -0.08
C SER A 16 5.07 7.78 0.37
N THR A 17 5.29 7.87 1.68
CA THR A 17 6.63 8.01 2.25
C THR A 17 7.53 6.86 1.80
N LEU A 18 7.06 5.62 1.91
CA LEU A 18 7.81 4.42 1.50
C LEU A 18 8.19 4.42 0.01
N ARG A 19 7.30 4.88 -0.89
CA ARG A 19 7.60 4.97 -2.33
C ARG A 19 8.63 6.06 -2.66
N SER A 20 8.68 7.11 -1.86
CA SER A 20 9.63 8.22 -2.05
C SER A 20 11.01 7.97 -1.42
N VAL A 21 11.19 6.84 -0.72
CA VAL A 21 12.48 6.47 -0.14
C VAL A 21 13.49 6.19 -1.25
N LYS A 22 14.57 6.97 -1.27
CA LYS A 22 15.76 6.66 -2.05
C LYS A 22 16.61 5.62 -1.30
N PRO A 23 17.59 4.97 -1.95
CA PRO A 23 18.48 4.00 -1.30
C PRO A 23 19.16 4.51 -0.02
N GLU A 24 19.30 5.83 0.09
CA GLU A 24 19.69 6.54 1.30
C GLU A 24 18.44 6.74 2.20
N ILE A 25 18.46 6.18 3.41
CA ILE A 25 17.35 6.29 4.37
C ILE A 25 17.06 7.77 4.63
N SER A 26 15.96 8.27 4.06
CA SER A 26 15.54 9.66 4.26
C SER A 26 15.13 9.88 5.71
N ASP A 27 15.36 11.08 6.24
CA ASP A 27 14.91 11.45 7.59
C ASP A 27 13.40 11.31 7.77
N GLN A 28 12.64 11.38 6.67
CA GLN A 28 11.20 11.16 6.67
C GLN A 28 10.84 9.72 7.02
N LEU A 29 11.63 8.72 6.59
CA LEU A 29 11.38 7.32 6.93
C LEU A 29 11.66 7.04 8.41
N LYS A 30 12.64 7.72 9.01
CA LYS A 30 13.00 7.53 10.43
C LYS A 30 11.81 7.80 11.37
N LEU A 31 10.94 8.75 11.01
CA LEU A 31 9.72 9.04 11.77
C LEU A 31 8.76 7.84 11.84
N TRP A 32 8.82 6.94 10.86
CA TRP A 32 7.97 5.77 10.79
C TRP A 32 8.56 4.53 11.46
N PHE A 33 9.82 4.56 11.93
CA PHE A 33 10.51 3.36 12.41
C PHE A 33 9.81 2.64 13.55
N LEU A 34 9.30 3.39 14.55
CA LEU A 34 8.59 2.78 15.68
C LEU A 34 7.26 2.17 15.21
N TYR A 35 6.54 2.84 14.32
CA TYR A 35 5.31 2.32 13.73
C TYR A 35 5.58 1.07 12.88
N LEU A 36 6.58 1.13 11.99
CA LEU A 36 6.98 0.02 11.12
C LEU A 36 7.41 -1.19 11.94
N LYS A 37 8.19 -0.97 13.01
CA LYS A 37 8.58 -2.03 13.93
C LYS A 37 7.35 -2.69 14.53
N LEU A 38 6.43 -1.92 15.12
CA LEU A 38 5.20 -2.44 15.71
C LEU A 38 4.34 -3.19 14.69
N PHE A 39 4.13 -2.59 13.52
CA PHE A 39 3.25 -3.14 12.49
C PHE A 39 3.81 -4.42 11.88
N ILE A 40 5.10 -4.44 11.52
CA ILE A 40 5.75 -5.63 10.97
C ILE A 40 5.81 -6.73 12.03
N ASP A 41 6.12 -6.40 13.29
CA ASP A 41 6.11 -7.36 14.39
C ASP A 41 4.71 -7.95 14.61
N ALA A 42 3.66 -7.14 14.55
CA ALA A 42 2.30 -7.67 14.60
C ALA A 42 2.00 -8.66 13.46
N LEU A 43 2.48 -8.38 12.24
CA LEU A 43 2.30 -9.27 11.08
C LEU A 43 3.03 -10.61 11.25
N THR A 44 4.20 -10.66 11.91
CA THR A 44 4.91 -11.93 12.14
C THR A 44 4.20 -12.85 13.13
N HIS A 45 3.34 -12.29 13.99
CA HIS A 45 2.53 -13.05 14.94
C HIS A 45 1.20 -13.55 14.34
N LEU A 46 0.81 -13.09 13.14
CA LEU A 46 -0.39 -13.55 12.46
C LEU A 46 -0.14 -14.84 11.65
N PRO A 47 -1.15 -15.70 11.46
CA PRO A 47 -1.02 -16.87 10.61
C PRO A 47 -0.65 -16.49 9.17
N SER A 48 0.33 -17.18 8.60
CA SER A 48 0.66 -17.06 7.19
C SER A 48 -0.38 -17.79 6.34
N TYR A 49 -0.83 -17.15 5.26
CA TYR A 49 -1.72 -17.75 4.25
C TYR A 49 -1.03 -17.80 2.90
N ARG A 50 -1.17 -18.92 2.19
CA ARG A 50 -0.63 -19.12 0.84
C ARG A 50 -1.75 -19.41 -0.15
N GLU A 51 -2.31 -18.34 -0.72
CA GLU A 51 -3.42 -18.41 -1.67
C GLU A 51 -3.28 -17.32 -2.73
N ILE A 52 -4.07 -17.43 -3.81
CA ILE A 52 -4.21 -16.34 -4.78
C ILE A 52 -5.00 -15.23 -4.12
N VAL A 53 -4.43 -14.03 -4.11
CA VAL A 53 -5.06 -12.81 -3.61
C VAL A 53 -5.01 -11.74 -4.67
N TYR A 54 -5.93 -10.80 -4.58
CA TYR A 54 -6.10 -9.72 -5.52
C TYR A 54 -5.97 -8.38 -4.81
N ARG A 55 -5.37 -7.39 -5.46
CA ARG A 55 -5.19 -6.03 -4.95
C ARG A 55 -5.85 -5.05 -5.93
N SER A 56 -6.49 -4.03 -5.38
CA SER A 56 -7.08 -2.98 -6.21
C SER A 56 -6.02 -1.97 -6.63
N VAL A 57 -6.10 -1.57 -7.88
CA VAL A 57 -5.34 -0.45 -8.44
C VAL A 57 -6.27 0.43 -9.25
N THR A 58 -6.17 1.73 -9.02
CA THR A 58 -6.93 2.75 -9.74
C THR A 58 -6.25 3.17 -11.04
N ASN A 59 -4.98 2.82 -11.20
CA ASN A 59 -4.15 3.22 -12.33
C ASN A 59 -3.74 1.99 -13.13
N ASP A 60 -3.64 2.14 -14.45
CA ASP A 60 -2.98 1.14 -15.28
C ASP A 60 -1.50 1.08 -14.90
N LEU A 61 -1.05 -0.12 -14.52
CA LEU A 61 0.34 -0.37 -14.15
C LEU A 61 1.04 -1.31 -15.13
N SER A 62 0.42 -1.62 -16.27
CA SER A 62 0.93 -2.61 -17.23
C SER A 62 2.35 -2.27 -17.71
N ASP A 63 2.63 -0.98 -17.91
CA ASP A 63 3.94 -0.48 -18.35
C ASP A 63 5.02 -0.53 -17.25
N TYR A 64 4.65 -0.73 -15.98
CA TYR A 64 5.59 -0.78 -14.85
C TYR A 64 6.03 -2.20 -14.50
N TYR A 65 5.39 -3.22 -15.05
CA TYR A 65 5.67 -4.63 -14.76
C TYR A 65 6.10 -5.37 -16.01
N GLU A 66 7.37 -5.21 -16.37
CA GLU A 66 7.96 -6.01 -17.43
C GLU A 66 8.15 -7.47 -17.00
N LEU A 67 7.78 -8.38 -17.90
CA LEU A 67 7.96 -9.81 -17.70
C LEU A 67 9.45 -10.13 -17.51
N SER A 68 9.77 -10.83 -16.42
CA SER A 68 11.13 -11.25 -16.03
C SER A 68 11.98 -10.20 -15.33
N GLU A 69 11.48 -8.99 -15.08
CA GLU A 69 12.18 -8.02 -14.25
C GLU A 69 11.87 -8.21 -12.75
N LYS A 70 12.88 -7.94 -11.91
CA LYS A 70 12.72 -7.90 -10.46
C LYS A 70 12.36 -6.49 -10.04
N PHE A 71 11.16 -6.32 -9.50
CA PHE A 71 10.70 -5.05 -8.94
C PHE A 71 10.68 -5.10 -7.40
N VAL A 72 11.03 -3.99 -6.76
CA VAL A 72 10.91 -3.83 -5.30
C VAL A 72 9.62 -3.08 -4.98
N TRP A 73 8.72 -3.78 -4.29
CA TRP A 73 7.46 -3.22 -3.84
C TRP A 73 7.63 -2.50 -2.49
N TRP A 74 7.85 -1.18 -2.51
CA TRP A 74 8.15 -0.42 -1.29
C TRP A 74 6.95 -0.24 -0.33
N SER A 75 5.72 -0.28 -0.83
CA SER A 75 4.51 0.04 -0.04
C SER A 75 3.81 -1.20 0.55
N PHE A 76 3.03 -1.03 1.62
CA PHE A 76 2.18 -2.14 2.07
C PHE A 76 1.01 -2.37 1.10
N SER A 77 0.79 -3.63 0.75
CA SER A 77 -0.32 -4.06 -0.10
C SER A 77 -1.48 -4.58 0.75
N SER A 78 -2.66 -4.00 0.58
CA SER A 78 -3.91 -4.59 1.07
C SER A 78 -4.51 -5.45 -0.02
N CYS A 79 -4.90 -6.68 0.32
CA CYS A 79 -5.37 -7.66 -0.64
C CYS A 79 -6.67 -8.31 -0.16
N THR A 80 -7.44 -8.85 -1.11
CA THR A 80 -8.65 -9.62 -0.84
C THR A 80 -8.61 -10.96 -1.55
N LYS A 81 -9.28 -11.96 -0.98
CA LYS A 81 -9.53 -13.25 -1.63
C LYS A 81 -10.69 -13.19 -2.62
N SER A 82 -11.52 -12.15 -2.53
CA SER A 82 -12.76 -12.01 -3.27
C SER A 82 -12.62 -10.97 -4.39
N LEU A 83 -12.68 -11.43 -5.63
CA LEU A 83 -12.72 -10.56 -6.81
C LEU A 83 -13.98 -9.68 -6.83
N THR A 84 -15.09 -10.16 -6.27
CA THR A 84 -16.33 -9.36 -6.19
C THR A 84 -16.20 -8.19 -5.20
N THR A 85 -15.37 -8.32 -4.16
CA THR A 85 -15.07 -7.21 -3.25
C THR A 85 -14.26 -6.10 -3.95
N LEU A 86 -13.38 -6.49 -4.87
CA LEU A 86 -12.61 -5.55 -5.69
C LEU A 86 -13.47 -4.74 -6.65
N GLN A 87 -14.49 -5.38 -7.23
CA GLN A 87 -15.43 -4.75 -8.17
C GLN A 87 -16.31 -3.67 -7.55
N SER A 88 -16.25 -3.46 -6.23
CA SER A 88 -16.93 -2.32 -5.61
C SER A 88 -16.21 -1.01 -5.96
N THR A 89 -16.99 -0.02 -6.40
CA THR A 89 -16.51 1.32 -6.85
C THR A 89 -15.63 2.05 -5.83
N LYS A 90 -15.70 1.64 -4.56
CA LYS A 90 -14.86 2.16 -3.47
C LYS A 90 -13.35 1.89 -3.66
N PHE A 91 -12.98 0.85 -4.42
CA PHE A 91 -11.57 0.44 -4.54
C PHE A 91 -11.00 0.53 -5.96
N LEU A 92 -11.83 0.50 -7.00
CA LEU A 92 -11.39 0.55 -8.40
C LEU A 92 -11.19 1.98 -8.96
N GLY A 93 -11.54 3.00 -8.18
CA GLY A 93 -11.55 4.39 -8.68
C GLY A 93 -12.70 4.61 -9.66
N ASN A 94 -13.06 5.86 -9.88
CA ASN A 94 -14.05 6.19 -10.90
C ASN A 94 -13.40 6.00 -12.26
N THR A 95 -13.88 5.04 -13.05
CA THR A 95 -13.66 5.01 -14.49
C THR A 95 -14.50 6.13 -15.10
N GLU A 96 -13.92 7.32 -15.27
CA GLU A 96 -14.43 8.37 -16.17
C GLU A 96 -13.65 8.33 -17.49
#